data_AF-A0A1V9H1X9-F1
#
_entry.id   AF-A0A1V9H1X9-F1
#
_cell.length_a   1.000
_cell.length_b   1.000
_cell.length_c   1.000
_cell.angle_alpha   90.00
_cell.angle_beta   90.00
_cell.angle_gamma   90.00
#
_symmetry.space_group_name_H-M   'P 1'
#
loop_
_entity.id
_entity.type
_entity.pdbx_description
1 polymer ?
#
loop_
_entity_poly.entity_id
_entity_poly.type
_entity_poly.pdbx_seq_one_letter_code
_entity_poly.pdbx_strand_id
1 'polypeptide(L)'
;MSQPRAASDADAVGKPEKIGPPQWTNPRNVGILQRITQVRSPEYRPPPEDWFTFAAEYNTPDYRAADAAGEDASFLQFVGLAGDSMSPLIDLRALWPQFAIPVYLIQGEQDLVTPAHISTAYLDALSAPSKDCLLLPRTGHDSIRR
;
A
#
# COMPACT_ATOMS: atom_id res chain seq x y z
N MET A 1 -6.18 -22.18 11.43
CA MET A 1 -6.84 -21.84 12.71
C MET A 1 -7.56 -20.52 12.52
N SER A 2 -8.88 -20.54 12.43
CA SER A 2 -9.69 -19.36 12.15
C SER A 2 -9.79 -18.50 13.41
N GLN A 3 -9.26 -17.28 13.40
CA GLN A 3 -9.54 -16.30 14.46
C GLN A 3 -11.06 -16.05 14.53
N PRO A 4 -11.64 -15.91 15.73
CA PRO A 4 -13.06 -15.62 15.87
C PRO A 4 -13.36 -14.24 15.27
N ARG A 5 -14.20 -14.22 14.23
CA ARG A 5 -14.59 -13.03 13.43
C ARG A 5 -14.87 -11.77 14.29
N ALA A 6 -15.57 -11.93 15.41
CA ALA A 6 -15.94 -10.82 16.30
C ALA A 6 -14.75 -10.14 17.02
N ALA A 7 -13.70 -10.87 17.40
CA ALA A 7 -12.50 -10.27 17.99
C ALA A 7 -11.67 -9.54 16.94
N SER A 8 -11.69 -10.05 15.70
CA SER A 8 -11.12 -9.38 14.52
C SER A 8 -11.84 -8.07 14.20
N ASP A 9 -13.16 -7.98 14.44
CA ASP A 9 -13.98 -6.82 14.12
C ASP A 9 -13.84 -5.69 15.15
N ALA A 10 -13.75 -6.01 16.45
CA ALA A 10 -13.46 -5.01 17.48
C ALA A 10 -12.07 -4.38 17.30
N ASP A 11 -11.06 -5.18 16.93
CA ASP A 11 -9.72 -4.70 16.59
C ASP A 11 -9.71 -3.88 15.30
N ALA A 12 -10.60 -4.18 14.35
CA ALA A 12 -10.74 -3.47 13.08
C ALA A 12 -11.10 -2.00 13.25
N VAL A 13 -11.94 -1.72 14.25
CA VAL A 13 -12.50 -0.39 14.49
C VAL A 13 -11.69 0.30 15.60
N GLY A 14 -11.42 -0.41 16.68
CA GLY A 14 -10.76 0.16 17.85
C GLY A 14 -9.28 0.52 17.63
N LYS A 15 -8.55 -0.18 16.75
CA LYS A 15 -7.14 0.16 16.47
C LYS A 15 -7.02 1.41 15.60
N PRO A 16 -7.76 1.57 14.48
CA PRO A 16 -7.77 2.81 13.71
C PRO A 16 -8.23 4.02 14.52
N GLU A 17 -9.26 3.88 15.36
CA GLU A 17 -9.71 4.96 16.24
C GLU A 17 -8.63 5.41 17.23
N LYS A 18 -7.86 4.47 17.79
CA LYS A 18 -6.79 4.76 18.75
C LYS A 18 -5.56 5.41 18.12
N ILE A 19 -5.19 5.03 16.89
CA ILE A 19 -4.06 5.68 16.20
C ILE A 19 -4.45 7.06 15.62
N GLY A 20 -5.75 7.31 15.43
CA GLY A 20 -6.28 8.57 14.90
C GLY A 20 -6.00 8.75 13.40
N PRO A 21 -6.45 9.86 12.79
CA PRO A 21 -6.13 10.15 11.39
C PRO A 21 -4.64 10.47 11.22
N PRO A 22 -4.05 10.22 10.04
CA PRO A 22 -2.72 10.73 9.71
C PRO A 22 -2.70 12.28 9.80
N GLN A 23 -1.57 12.93 10.07
CA GLN A 23 -0.18 12.52 9.82
C GLN A 23 0.46 11.87 11.06
N TRP A 24 0.77 10.58 10.99
CA TRP A 24 1.37 9.85 12.12
C TRP A 24 2.88 10.06 12.17
N THR A 25 3.41 10.34 13.37
CA THR A 25 4.86 10.43 13.62
C THR A 25 5.48 9.09 14.01
N ASN A 26 4.68 8.14 14.51
CA ASN A 26 5.13 6.80 14.86
C ASN A 26 4.95 5.86 13.65
N PRO A 27 6.04 5.32 13.06
CA PRO A 27 5.96 4.45 11.88
C PRO A 27 5.18 3.15 12.13
N ARG A 28 5.03 2.72 13.39
CA ARG A 28 4.24 1.53 13.73
C ARG A 28 2.76 1.69 13.38
N ASN A 29 2.23 2.92 13.37
CA ASN A 29 0.82 3.17 13.06
C ASN A 29 0.49 2.77 11.62
N VAL A 30 1.43 2.96 10.68
CA VAL A 30 1.31 2.52 9.28
C VAL A 30 1.16 0.99 9.21
N GLY A 31 2.04 0.26 9.89
CA GLY A 31 1.99 -1.21 9.93
C GLY A 31 0.74 -1.76 10.64
N ILE A 32 0.18 -1.03 11.61
CA ILE A 32 -1.11 -1.38 12.22
C ILE A 32 -2.24 -1.27 11.19
N LEU A 33 -2.31 -0.19 10.42
CA LEU A 33 -3.34 -0.02 9.39
C LEU A 33 -3.21 -1.09 8.30
N GLN A 34 -2.01 -1.32 7.77
CA GLN A 34 -1.76 -2.31 6.71
C GLN A 34 -2.20 -3.73 7.11
N ARG A 35 -1.90 -4.16 8.34
CA ARG A 35 -2.34 -5.48 8.84
C ARG A 35 -3.85 -5.58 8.97
N ILE A 36 -4.54 -4.47 9.25
CA ILE A 36 -6.00 -4.46 9.35
C ILE A 36 -6.62 -4.53 7.96
N THR A 37 -6.04 -3.87 6.96
CA THR A 37 -6.59 -3.76 5.61
C THR A 37 -6.33 -5.01 4.74
N GLN A 38 -5.23 -5.74 4.94
CA GLN A 38 -4.83 -6.91 4.14
C GLN A 38 -5.79 -8.12 4.19
N VAL A 39 -6.76 -8.16 5.11
CA VAL A 39 -7.50 -9.40 5.46
C VAL A 39 -9.03 -9.31 5.32
N ARG A 40 -9.56 -8.28 4.65
CA ARG A 40 -10.97 -7.91 4.91
C ARG A 40 -11.97 -7.93 3.77
N SER A 41 -11.56 -7.92 2.51
CA SER A 41 -12.56 -8.05 1.44
C SER A 41 -12.88 -9.51 1.15
N PRO A 42 -14.13 -9.98 1.35
CA PRO A 42 -14.54 -11.33 0.99
C PRO A 42 -14.52 -11.58 -0.53
N GLU A 43 -14.46 -10.50 -1.32
CA GLU A 43 -14.41 -10.55 -2.77
C GLU A 43 -12.97 -10.58 -3.30
N TYR A 44 -11.98 -10.25 -2.46
CA TYR A 44 -10.58 -10.28 -2.83
C TYR A 44 -10.14 -11.69 -3.25
N ARG A 45 -9.36 -11.74 -4.33
CA ARG A 45 -8.68 -12.93 -4.80
C ARG A 45 -7.18 -12.64 -4.88
N PRO A 46 -6.34 -13.41 -4.19
CA PRO A 46 -4.91 -13.28 -4.35
C PRO A 46 -4.49 -13.63 -5.79
N PRO A 47 -3.37 -13.06 -6.27
CA PRO A 47 -2.83 -13.46 -7.55
C PRO A 47 -2.36 -14.93 -7.51
N PRO A 48 -2.26 -15.59 -8.69
CA PRO A 48 -1.66 -16.91 -8.79
C PRO A 48 -0.28 -16.97 -8.16
N GLU A 49 0.00 -18.07 -7.46
CA GLU A 49 1.23 -18.25 -6.70
C GLU A 49 2.50 -18.25 -7.56
N ASP A 50 2.37 -18.63 -8.83
CA ASP A 50 3.45 -18.80 -9.80
C ASP A 50 3.86 -17.49 -10.48
N TRP A 51 3.04 -16.43 -10.40
CA TRP A 51 3.35 -15.11 -10.98
C TRP A 51 4.61 -14.46 -10.39
N PHE A 52 4.98 -14.82 -9.17
CA PHE A 52 6.11 -14.23 -8.44
C PHE A 52 7.20 -15.25 -8.12
N THR A 53 7.45 -16.17 -9.06
CA THR A 53 8.57 -17.12 -8.94
C THR A 53 9.88 -16.43 -9.30
N PHE A 54 10.64 -16.02 -8.29
CA PHE A 54 11.98 -15.44 -8.50
C PHE A 54 12.95 -16.48 -9.07
N ALA A 55 13.84 -16.04 -9.96
CA ALA A 55 14.94 -16.87 -10.43
C ALA A 55 15.82 -17.32 -9.25
N ALA A 56 16.39 -18.53 -9.34
CA ALA A 56 17.09 -19.16 -8.21
C ALA A 56 18.23 -18.28 -7.63
N GLU A 57 18.91 -17.51 -8.48
CA GLU A 57 19.96 -16.56 -8.08
C GLU A 57 19.47 -15.41 -7.19
N TYR A 58 18.19 -15.01 -7.32
CA TYR A 58 17.52 -14.00 -6.48
C TYR A 58 16.66 -14.65 -5.38
N ASN A 59 16.82 -15.95 -5.13
CA ASN A 59 16.06 -16.69 -4.13
C ASN A 59 16.99 -17.50 -3.20
N THR A 60 18.20 -16.99 -2.96
CA THR A 60 19.12 -17.53 -1.94
C THR A 60 18.73 -17.01 -0.55
N PRO A 61 19.10 -17.72 0.54
CA PRO A 61 18.89 -17.22 1.90
C PRO A 61 19.51 -15.83 2.13
N ASP A 62 20.73 -15.61 1.64
CA ASP A 62 21.45 -14.35 1.81
C ASP A 62 20.79 -13.21 1.04
N TYR A 63 20.31 -13.47 -0.19
CA TYR A 63 19.58 -12.47 -0.96
C TYR A 63 18.29 -12.05 -0.25
N ARG A 64 17.49 -13.00 0.24
CA ARG A 64 16.25 -12.69 0.98
C ARG A 64 16.53 -11.90 2.26
N ALA A 65 17.62 -12.20 2.96
CA ALA A 65 18.02 -11.46 4.14
C ALA A 65 18.45 -10.01 3.80
N ALA A 66 19.19 -9.84 2.71
CA ALA A 66 19.61 -8.52 2.23
C ALA A 66 18.42 -7.69 1.73
N ASP A 67 17.48 -8.31 1.01
CA ASP A 67 16.25 -7.68 0.52
C ASP A 67 15.39 -7.18 1.68
N ALA A 68 15.10 -8.05 2.67
CA ALA A 68 14.37 -7.66 3.87
C ALA A 68 15.06 -6.54 4.66
N ALA A 69 16.39 -6.59 4.82
CA ALA A 69 17.14 -5.54 5.47
C ALA A 69 17.10 -4.20 4.68
N GLY A 70 17.12 -4.27 3.35
CA GLY A 70 17.02 -3.12 2.46
C GLY A 70 15.63 -2.48 2.50
N GLU A 71 14.57 -3.28 2.50
CA GLU A 71 13.20 -2.81 2.67
C GLU A 71 13.01 -2.12 4.02
N ASP A 72 13.46 -2.74 5.13
CA ASP A 72 13.39 -2.15 6.46
C ASP A 72 14.16 -0.81 6.54
N ALA A 73 15.37 -0.78 5.99
CA ALA A 73 16.20 0.43 5.97
C ALA A 73 15.53 1.55 5.14
N SER A 74 15.08 1.25 3.92
CA SER A 74 14.43 2.23 3.03
C SER A 74 13.11 2.75 3.61
N PHE A 75 12.29 1.89 4.22
CA PHE A 75 11.06 2.29 4.89
C PHE A 75 11.32 3.24 6.04
N LEU A 76 12.31 2.94 6.90
CA LEU A 76 12.67 3.81 8.02
C LEU A 76 13.23 5.16 7.56
N GLN A 77 14.02 5.20 6.48
CA GLN A 77 14.50 6.47 5.91
C GLN A 77 13.36 7.29 5.30
N PHE A 78 12.36 6.65 4.70
CA PHE A 78 11.23 7.34 4.09
C PHE A 78 10.20 7.84 5.11
N VAL A 79 9.83 7.01 6.11
CA VAL A 79 8.78 7.32 7.10
C VAL A 79 9.35 7.98 8.36
N GLY A 80 10.58 7.65 8.77
CA GLY A 80 11.19 8.18 9.98
C GLY A 80 10.68 7.52 11.25
N LEU A 81 11.32 7.86 12.37
CA LEU A 81 10.93 7.34 13.69
C LEU A 81 10.07 8.32 14.47
N ALA A 82 10.15 9.62 14.12
CA ALA A 82 9.46 10.69 14.84
C ALA A 82 8.94 11.80 13.90
N GLY A 83 8.65 11.48 12.63
CA GLY A 83 8.25 12.47 11.62
C GLY A 83 9.41 13.31 11.09
N ASP A 84 10.63 12.81 11.24
CA ASP A 84 11.92 13.44 10.91
C ASP A 84 12.49 12.98 9.56
N SER A 85 11.62 12.51 8.67
CA SER A 85 11.99 11.84 7.41
C SER A 85 11.60 12.63 6.17
N MET A 86 11.78 11.99 5.01
CA MET A 86 11.44 12.57 3.72
C MET A 86 9.93 12.67 3.49
N SER A 87 9.11 11.71 3.96
CA SER A 87 7.70 11.64 3.57
C SER A 87 6.85 12.88 3.93
N PRO A 88 7.01 13.54 5.11
CA PRO A 88 6.23 14.74 5.43
C PRO A 88 6.64 15.97 4.61
N LEU A 89 7.82 15.94 3.98
CA LEU A 89 8.35 17.05 3.18
C LEU A 89 7.90 17.00 1.72
N ILE A 90 7.25 15.92 1.30
CA ILE A 90 6.87 15.67 -0.09
C ILE A 90 5.35 15.84 -0.23
N ASP A 91 4.93 16.91 -0.93
CA ASP A 91 3.55 17.01 -1.42
C ASP A 91 3.49 16.59 -2.89
N LEU A 92 3.20 15.30 -3.11
CA LEU A 92 3.07 14.74 -4.47
C LEU A 92 1.95 15.39 -5.30
N ARG A 93 0.98 16.07 -4.69
CA ARG A 93 -0.07 16.79 -5.42
C ARG A 93 0.40 18.16 -5.89
N ALA A 94 1.33 18.77 -5.16
CA ALA A 94 1.98 20.01 -5.57
C ALA A 94 3.12 19.75 -6.58
N LEU A 95 3.72 18.57 -6.53
CA LEU A 95 4.81 18.16 -7.40
C LEU A 95 4.27 17.59 -8.73
N TRP A 96 4.59 18.27 -9.83
CA TRP A 96 4.40 17.80 -11.21
C TRP A 96 2.96 17.36 -11.58
N PRO A 97 1.97 18.28 -11.54
CA PRO A 97 0.61 17.98 -11.98
C PRO A 97 0.47 17.87 -13.51
N GLN A 98 1.55 18.00 -14.27
CA GLN A 98 1.54 18.07 -15.73
C GLN A 98 2.48 17.04 -16.33
N PHE A 99 1.92 16.12 -17.11
CA PHE A 99 2.61 15.07 -17.83
C PHE A 99 2.48 15.31 -19.33
N ALA A 100 3.59 15.24 -20.06
CA ALA A 100 3.59 15.31 -21.54
C ALA A 100 3.27 13.94 -22.19
N ILE A 101 2.95 12.94 -21.38
CA ILE A 101 2.72 11.54 -21.78
C ILE A 101 1.37 11.07 -21.24
N PRO A 102 0.74 10.05 -21.87
CA PRO A 102 -0.42 9.37 -21.31
C PRO A 102 -0.17 8.81 -19.89
N VAL A 103 -1.17 8.89 -19.02
CA VAL A 103 -1.11 8.37 -17.64
C VAL A 103 -2.23 7.37 -17.40
N TYR A 104 -1.90 6.11 -17.14
CA TYR A 104 -2.87 5.07 -16.83
C TYR A 104 -2.60 4.54 -15.43
N LEU A 105 -3.61 4.61 -14.56
CA LEU A 105 -3.55 3.98 -13.23
C LEU A 105 -4.19 2.59 -13.30
N ILE A 106 -3.59 1.62 -12.60
CA ILE A 106 -4.15 0.29 -12.40
C ILE A 106 -4.47 0.18 -10.92
N GLN A 107 -5.73 -0.06 -10.57
CA GLN A 107 -6.21 0.02 -9.20
C GLN A 107 -7.09 -1.17 -8.87
N GLY A 108 -6.81 -1.85 -7.76
CA GLY A 108 -7.70 -2.89 -7.25
C GLY A 108 -8.98 -2.30 -6.65
N GLU A 109 -10.14 -2.86 -7.01
CA GLU A 109 -11.45 -2.46 -6.43
C GLU A 109 -11.54 -2.70 -4.92
N GLN A 110 -10.79 -3.69 -4.41
CA GLN A 110 -10.81 -4.14 -3.02
C GLN A 110 -9.62 -3.59 -2.22
N ASP A 111 -8.92 -2.60 -2.76
CA ASP A 111 -7.80 -1.93 -2.09
C ASP A 111 -8.30 -1.00 -0.99
N LEU A 112 -7.96 -1.34 0.26
CA LEU A 112 -8.31 -0.57 1.44
C LEU A 112 -7.14 0.30 1.96
N VAL A 113 -5.94 0.17 1.37
CA VAL A 113 -4.76 0.98 1.71
C VAL A 113 -4.71 2.23 0.84
N THR A 114 -4.96 2.09 -0.46
CA THR A 114 -5.15 3.18 -1.42
C THR A 114 -6.50 3.04 -2.12
N PRO A 115 -7.60 3.47 -1.48
CA PRO A 115 -8.94 3.31 -2.02
C PRO A 115 -9.12 3.98 -3.38
N ALA A 116 -9.86 3.33 -4.28
CA ALA A 116 -10.01 3.79 -5.67
C ALA A 116 -10.44 5.25 -5.81
N HIS A 117 -11.36 5.73 -4.95
CA HIS A 117 -11.82 7.12 -5.01
C HIS A 117 -10.71 8.15 -4.72
N ILE A 118 -9.69 7.80 -3.93
CA ILE A 118 -8.51 8.65 -3.68
C ILE A 118 -7.61 8.69 -4.92
N SER A 119 -7.34 7.53 -5.52
CA SER A 119 -6.53 7.40 -6.72
C SER A 119 -7.16 8.11 -7.92
N THR A 120 -8.48 7.97 -8.11
CA THR A 120 -9.23 8.68 -9.15
C THR A 120 -9.20 10.18 -8.93
N ALA A 121 -9.41 10.66 -7.70
CA ALA A 121 -9.33 12.09 -7.40
C ALA A 121 -7.94 12.68 -7.70
N TYR A 122 -6.86 11.92 -7.45
CA TYR A 122 -5.52 12.32 -7.85
C TYR A 122 -5.38 12.39 -9.38
N LEU A 123 -5.80 11.35 -10.10
CA LEU A 123 -5.76 11.31 -11.56
C LEU A 123 -6.56 12.47 -12.19
N ASP A 124 -7.72 12.79 -11.65
CA ASP A 124 -8.57 13.89 -12.09
C ASP A 124 -7.88 15.25 -12.00
N ALA A 125 -7.03 15.44 -10.99
CA ALA A 125 -6.24 16.65 -10.81
C ALA A 125 -5.04 16.77 -11.78
N LEU A 126 -4.59 15.68 -12.39
CA LEU A 126 -3.46 15.68 -13.34
C LEU A 126 -3.83 16.24 -14.71
N SER A 127 -2.87 16.86 -15.38
CA SER A 127 -2.91 17.18 -16.80
C SER A 127 -2.05 16.20 -17.58
N ALA A 128 -2.63 15.56 -18.59
CA ALA A 128 -1.95 14.62 -19.49
C ALA A 128 -2.69 14.58 -20.85
N PRO A 129 -2.03 14.20 -21.97
CA PRO A 129 -2.67 14.02 -23.27
C PRO A 129 -3.84 13.02 -23.26
N SER A 130 -3.72 11.97 -22.44
CA SER A 130 -4.80 11.05 -22.11
C SER A 130 -4.58 10.48 -20.72
N LYS A 131 -5.67 10.20 -20.01
CA LYS A 131 -5.62 9.60 -18.68
C LYS A 131 -6.81 8.69 -18.41
N ASP A 132 -6.58 7.58 -17.73
CA ASP A 132 -7.62 6.64 -17.33
C ASP A 132 -7.23 5.83 -16.09
N CYS A 133 -8.22 5.31 -15.36
CA CYS A 133 -8.05 4.46 -14.18
C CYS A 133 -8.72 3.10 -14.44
N LEU A 134 -7.89 2.08 -14.62
CA LEU A 134 -8.32 0.72 -14.85
C LEU A 134 -8.59 0.03 -13.50
N LEU A 135 -9.87 -0.14 -13.18
CA LEU A 135 -10.29 -0.88 -11.99
C LEU A 135 -10.21 -2.39 -12.24
N LEU A 136 -9.44 -3.07 -11.39
CA LEU A 136 -9.30 -4.52 -11.41
C LEU A 136 -10.24 -5.14 -10.38
N PRO A 137 -11.25 -5.91 -10.84
CA PRO A 137 -12.21 -6.51 -9.95
C PRO A 137 -11.55 -7.57 -9.08
N ARG A 138 -11.98 -7.65 -7.82
CA ARG A 138 -11.49 -8.64 -6.84
C ARG A 138 -10.00 -8.52 -6.51
N THR A 139 -9.35 -7.40 -6.83
CA THR A 139 -7.93 -7.14 -6.54
C THR A 139 -7.79 -6.09 -5.44
N GLY A 140 -6.77 -6.22 -4.58
CA GLY A 140 -6.48 -5.32 -3.46
C GLY A 140 -5.11 -4.63 -3.60
N HIS A 141 -4.58 -4.09 -2.49
CA HIS A 141 -3.28 -3.38 -2.49
C HIS A 141 -2.11 -4.30 -2.78
N ASP A 142 -2.03 -5.40 -2.04
CA ASP A 142 -0.92 -6.33 -2.11
C ASP A 142 -1.27 -7.48 -3.04
N SER A 143 -0.77 -7.41 -4.26
CA SER A 143 -0.57 -8.61 -5.09
C SER A 143 0.77 -9.30 -4.75
N ILE A 144 1.66 -8.69 -3.94
CA ILE A 144 3.10 -9.00 -3.99
C ILE A 144 3.72 -9.51 -2.67
N ARG A 145 3.03 -9.50 -1.52
CA ARG A 145 3.68 -9.91 -0.25
C ARG A 145 3.00 -11.14 0.38
N ARG A 146 3.76 -12.24 0.47
CA ARG A 146 3.44 -13.42 1.29
C ARG A 146 3.81 -13.18 2.75
#